data_AF-A0A3C0W721-F1
#
_entry.id   AF-A0A3C0W721-F1
#
_cell.length_a   1.000
_cell.length_b   1.000
_cell.length_c   1.000
_cell.angle_alpha   90.00
_cell.angle_beta   90.00
_cell.angle_gamma   90.00
#
_symmetry.space_group_name_H-M   'P 1'
#
loop_
_entity.id
_entity.type
_entity.pdbx_description
1 polymer ?
#
loop_
_entity_poly.entity_id
_entity_poly.type
_entity_poly.pdbx_seq_one_letter_code
_entity_poly.pdbx_strand_id
1 'polypeptide(L)'
;MKARFALIALSACLAWSAVPASVLAAPDQAEAPTRLDEVVVSARRAGAPMWTVRRDGEGVMILVGAIEEAPRGFEWRPQALEEAAARADRILFPQRGRASPADVLRLMWRIRTIGWLPEGTTTADYLTPEDQARLEALMAGEKTDQWRRYSLLLLAIDLFKNKAGETDARPVGADDAVRRAARKARVPIRSIGVVRGADLIESLISAPPAMHRECLRAALSAAELGPDALRLRAEAWRGLRVAEVLASPVDQAVD
;
A
#
# COMPACT_ATOMS: atom_id res chain seq x y z
N MET A 1 49.95 45.02 65.87
CA MET A 1 48.86 45.97 65.59
C MET A 1 47.54 45.36 66.06
N LYS A 2 46.86 46.06 66.97
CA LYS A 2 45.43 46.12 67.32
C LYS A 2 44.48 44.96 66.90
N ALA A 3 43.96 44.30 67.95
CA ALA A 3 42.59 43.85 68.21
C ALA A 3 41.50 43.91 67.11
N ARG A 4 40.66 42.85 67.04
CA ARG A 4 39.20 42.79 67.31
C ARG A 4 38.66 41.39 66.93
N PHE A 5 38.21 40.57 67.89
CA PHE A 5 36.79 40.37 68.34
C PHE A 5 35.86 39.93 67.18
N ALA A 6 35.50 38.63 67.08
CA ALA A 6 34.36 37.92 67.72
C ALA A 6 33.13 37.91 66.77
N LEU A 7 32.36 36.84 66.53
CA LEU A 7 31.57 36.02 67.46
C LEU A 7 30.99 34.77 66.71
N ILE A 8 30.97 33.60 67.39
CA ILE A 8 29.83 32.65 67.61
C ILE A 8 29.23 31.92 66.36
N ALA A 9 29.04 30.59 66.31
CA ALA A 9 28.23 29.79 67.24
C ALA A 9 28.41 28.26 67.15
N LEU A 10 28.31 27.63 68.35
CA LEU A 10 27.61 26.38 68.75
C LEU A 10 27.99 25.06 68.03
N SER A 11 28.64 24.12 68.74
CA SER A 11 28.09 23.19 69.76
C SER A 11 27.22 22.09 69.15
N ALA A 12 27.23 20.84 69.62
CA ALA A 12 28.10 20.09 70.50
C ALA A 12 27.65 18.63 70.30
N CYS A 13 28.60 17.71 70.31
CA CYS A 13 28.35 16.27 70.39
C CYS A 13 27.49 15.96 71.62
N LEU A 14 26.64 14.92 71.55
CA LEU A 14 26.77 13.76 72.45
C LEU A 14 25.75 12.65 72.15
N ALA A 15 26.33 11.45 72.14
CA ALA A 15 25.86 10.22 72.75
C ALA A 15 24.73 9.40 72.09
N TRP A 16 25.22 8.27 71.59
CA TRP A 16 24.57 7.00 71.30
C TRP A 16 23.63 6.53 72.43
N SER A 17 22.42 6.12 72.04
CA SER A 17 21.56 5.19 72.79
C SER A 17 20.98 4.19 71.79
N ALA A 18 21.22 2.90 72.04
CA ALA A 18 20.74 1.79 71.22
C ALA A 18 19.20 1.64 71.33
N VAL A 19 18.53 1.48 70.19
CA VAL A 19 17.08 1.21 70.10
C VAL A 19 16.92 -0.23 69.58
N PRO A 20 16.05 -1.07 70.19
CA PRO A 20 15.89 -2.46 69.80
C PRO A 20 15.23 -2.58 68.42
N ALA A 21 15.73 -3.52 67.61
CA ALA A 21 15.16 -3.85 66.32
C ALA A 21 13.84 -4.61 66.51
N SER A 22 12.72 -3.91 66.34
CA SER A 22 11.42 -4.55 66.11
C SER A 22 11.43 -5.14 64.70
N VAL A 23 11.47 -6.47 64.61
CA VAL A 23 11.21 -7.22 63.38
C VAL A 23 9.76 -6.98 62.99
N LEU A 24 9.53 -6.06 62.06
CA LEU A 24 8.29 -6.00 61.30
C LEU A 24 8.38 -7.08 60.22
N ALA A 25 7.63 -8.17 60.41
CA ALA A 25 7.35 -9.12 59.34
C ALA A 25 6.64 -8.36 58.21
N ALA A 26 7.34 -8.18 57.08
CA ALA A 26 6.70 -7.79 55.84
C ALA A 26 5.71 -8.90 55.45
N PRO A 27 4.47 -8.59 55.02
CA PRO A 27 3.66 -9.59 54.35
C PRO A 27 4.39 -9.98 53.08
N ASP A 28 4.81 -11.24 53.02
CA ASP A 28 5.29 -11.92 51.82
C ASP A 28 4.10 -11.99 50.85
N GLN A 29 3.93 -10.93 50.06
CA GLN A 29 3.07 -10.96 48.89
C GLN A 29 3.79 -11.79 47.83
N ALA A 30 3.77 -13.11 48.03
CA ALA A 30 3.94 -14.06 46.94
C ALA A 30 2.78 -13.81 45.96
N GLU A 31 3.05 -12.94 44.99
CA GLU A 31 2.15 -12.64 43.89
C GLU A 31 1.96 -13.94 43.11
N ALA A 32 0.81 -14.58 43.37
CA ALA A 32 0.41 -15.78 42.65
C ALA A 32 0.44 -15.44 41.15
N PRO A 33 1.09 -16.26 40.29
CA PRO A 33 1.14 -15.98 38.87
C PRO A 33 -0.30 -15.94 38.37
N THR A 34 -0.73 -14.77 37.91
CA THR A 34 -2.04 -14.56 37.31
C THR A 34 -2.13 -15.53 36.13
N ARG A 35 -2.86 -16.63 36.32
CA ARG A 35 -3.11 -17.60 35.27
C ARG A 35 -4.05 -16.92 34.30
N LEU A 36 -3.47 -16.28 33.28
CA LEU A 36 -4.24 -15.73 32.18
C LEU A 36 -4.94 -16.90 31.49
N ASP A 37 -6.28 -16.90 31.51
CA ASP A 37 -7.06 -17.75 30.62
C ASP A 37 -6.66 -17.50 29.17
N GLU A 38 -6.93 -18.46 28.29
CA GLU A 38 -6.58 -18.41 26.86
C GLU A 38 -6.88 -17.03 26.25
N VAL A 39 -5.85 -16.22 26.09
CA VAL A 39 -5.95 -14.91 25.44
C VAL A 39 -6.01 -15.18 23.94
N VAL A 40 -7.21 -15.39 23.42
CA VAL A 40 -7.46 -15.41 21.97
C VAL A 40 -7.31 -13.98 21.46
N VAL A 41 -6.09 -13.60 21.11
CA VAL A 41 -5.80 -12.33 20.41
C VAL A 41 -6.32 -12.47 18.98
N SER A 42 -7.60 -12.20 18.76
CA SER A 42 -8.16 -12.04 17.41
C SER A 42 -7.78 -10.67 16.85
N ALA A 43 -6.49 -10.46 16.56
CA ALA A 43 -6.06 -9.28 15.84
C ALA A 43 -6.52 -9.41 14.38
N ARG A 44 -7.70 -8.87 14.05
CA ARG A 44 -8.10 -8.62 12.65
C ARG A 44 -7.19 -7.52 12.09
N ARG A 45 -5.99 -7.89 11.65
CA ARG A 45 -5.05 -6.97 10.98
C ARG A 45 -5.48 -6.78 9.54
N ALA A 46 -6.30 -5.76 9.30
CA ALA A 46 -6.55 -5.22 7.96
C ALA A 46 -5.73 -3.93 7.72
N GLY A 47 -4.50 -3.91 8.24
CA GLY A 47 -3.52 -2.85 7.99
C GLY A 47 -2.55 -3.25 6.86
N ALA A 48 -1.68 -2.33 6.44
CA ALA A 48 -0.70 -2.65 5.40
C ALA A 48 0.32 -3.66 5.91
N PRO A 49 0.67 -4.69 5.12
CA PRO A 49 1.87 -5.46 5.33
C PRO A 49 3.08 -4.52 5.40
N MET A 50 3.88 -4.63 6.46
CA MET A 50 5.09 -3.85 6.64
C MET A 50 6.26 -4.79 6.94
N TRP A 51 7.37 -4.59 6.22
CA TRP A 51 8.60 -5.33 6.43
C TRP A 51 9.69 -4.36 6.90
N THR A 52 10.39 -4.76 7.95
CA THR A 52 11.56 -4.04 8.42
C THR A 52 12.80 -4.70 7.83
N VAL A 53 13.44 -4.01 6.89
CA VAL A 53 14.73 -4.40 6.32
C VAL A 53 15.81 -3.70 7.13
N ARG A 54 16.69 -4.49 7.74
CA ARG A 54 17.86 -3.99 8.47
C ARG A 54 19.11 -4.43 7.74
N ARG A 55 20.06 -3.52 7.59
CA ARG A 55 21.41 -3.83 7.17
C ARG A 55 22.35 -3.24 8.20
N ASP A 56 23.26 -4.08 8.70
CA ASP A 56 24.16 -3.71 9.79
C ASP A 56 24.97 -2.46 9.41
N GLY A 57 24.91 -1.43 10.25
CA GLY A 57 25.59 -0.15 10.03
C GLY A 57 24.96 0.79 8.98
N GLU A 58 23.90 0.38 8.26
CA GLU A 58 23.31 1.16 7.16
C GLU A 58 21.90 1.70 7.46
N GLY A 59 21.31 1.28 8.57
CA GLY A 59 20.02 1.80 9.07
C GLY A 59 18.86 0.82 8.90
N VAL A 60 17.65 1.37 9.03
CA VAL A 60 16.39 0.62 9.00
C VAL A 60 15.51 1.16 7.89
N MET A 61 15.09 0.29 6.97
CA MET A 61 14.12 0.60 5.93
C MET A 61 12.80 -0.12 6.23
N ILE A 62 11.69 0.60 6.22
CA ILE A 62 10.35 0.02 6.31
C ILE A 62 9.77 -0.03 4.90
N LEU A 63 9.57 -1.24 4.38
CA LEU A 63 8.83 -1.47 3.15
C LEU A 63 7.37 -1.66 3.51
N VAL A 64 6.49 -0.94 2.82
CA VAL A 64 5.05 -0.99 3.05
C VAL A 64 4.41 -1.48 1.76
N GLY A 65 3.65 -2.57 1.84
CA GLY A 65 2.76 -2.96 0.77
C GLY A 65 1.48 -2.13 0.82
N ALA A 66 0.96 -1.72 -0.33
CA ALA A 66 -0.38 -1.16 -0.46
C ALA A 66 -1.14 -1.83 -1.61
N ILE A 67 -2.45 -1.99 -1.44
CA ILE A 67 -3.38 -2.24 -2.54
C ILE A 67 -4.18 -0.95 -2.77
N GLU A 68 -4.30 -0.53 -4.02
CA GLU A 68 -5.04 0.69 -4.34
C GLU A 68 -6.55 0.43 -4.30
N GLU A 69 -7.04 -0.61 -4.96
CA GLU A 69 -8.48 -0.91 -5.03
C GLU A 69 -8.87 -2.03 -4.05
N ALA A 70 -9.82 -1.75 -3.17
CA ALA A 70 -10.43 -2.74 -2.31
C ALA A 70 -11.96 -2.81 -2.50
N PRO A 71 -12.57 -3.99 -2.25
CA PRO A 71 -14.01 -4.17 -2.28
C PRO A 71 -14.77 -3.21 -1.35
N ARG A 72 -16.06 -3.03 -1.62
CA ARG A 72 -16.94 -2.23 -0.76
C ARG A 72 -16.97 -2.83 0.65
N GLY A 73 -16.83 -1.97 1.66
CA GLY A 73 -16.85 -2.42 3.07
C GLY A 73 -15.53 -3.01 3.56
N PHE A 74 -14.45 -2.92 2.77
CA PHE A 74 -13.12 -3.26 3.24
C PHE A 74 -12.70 -2.35 4.41
N GLU A 75 -12.68 -2.90 5.63
CA GLU A 75 -12.23 -2.18 6.83
C GLU A 75 -10.71 -2.03 6.86
N TRP A 76 -10.19 -0.94 6.31
CA TRP A 76 -8.78 -0.61 6.37
C TRP A 76 -8.37 0.05 7.70
N ARG A 77 -7.21 -0.34 8.25
CA ARG A 77 -6.68 0.19 9.52
C ARG A 77 -5.31 0.89 9.31
N PRO A 78 -5.28 2.24 9.18
CA PRO A 78 -4.05 2.98 8.86
C PRO A 78 -3.12 3.21 10.06
N GLN A 79 -3.54 2.91 11.30
CA GLN A 79 -2.87 3.41 12.51
C GLN A 79 -1.39 3.02 12.57
N ALA A 80 -1.07 1.74 12.30
CA ALA A 80 0.30 1.26 12.31
C ALA A 80 1.17 1.95 11.23
N LEU A 81 0.58 2.27 10.07
CA LEU A 81 1.24 2.96 8.98
C LEU A 81 1.44 4.45 9.28
N GLU A 82 0.44 5.12 9.84
CA GLU A 82 0.53 6.53 10.26
C GLU A 82 1.59 6.70 11.36
N GLU A 83 1.64 5.79 12.33
CA GLU A 83 2.67 5.78 13.36
C GLU A 83 4.07 5.53 12.80
N ALA A 84 4.22 4.58 11.88
CA ALA A 84 5.50 4.32 11.21
C ALA A 84 5.96 5.56 10.41
N ALA A 85 5.04 6.18 9.66
CA ALA A 85 5.31 7.40 8.92
C ALA A 85 5.70 8.58 9.82
N ALA A 86 5.08 8.72 10.99
CA ALA A 86 5.38 9.78 11.95
C ALA A 86 6.75 9.64 12.63
N ARG A 87 7.26 8.40 12.75
CA ARG A 87 8.57 8.11 13.36
C ARG A 87 9.72 8.04 12.34
N ALA A 88 9.42 8.08 11.04
CA ALA A 88 10.43 7.96 9.99
C ALA A 88 11.25 9.25 9.84
N ASP A 89 12.54 9.12 9.52
CA ASP A 89 13.39 10.27 9.19
C ASP A 89 13.07 10.86 7.81
N ARG A 90 12.57 10.01 6.90
CA ARG A 90 12.17 10.36 5.53
C ARG A 90 11.25 9.28 4.97
N ILE A 91 10.33 9.69 4.10
CA ILE A 91 9.45 8.76 3.39
C ILE A 91 9.70 8.83 1.89
N LEU A 92 9.82 7.66 1.27
CA LEU A 92 9.97 7.50 -0.17
C LEU A 92 8.65 6.97 -0.75
N PHE A 93 8.00 7.78 -1.59
CA PHE A 93 6.83 7.36 -2.36
C PHE A 93 7.25 6.81 -3.72
N PRO A 94 6.40 6.00 -4.38
CA PRO A 94 6.57 5.59 -5.76
C PRO A 94 6.77 6.77 -6.71
N GLN A 95 7.15 6.46 -7.96
CA GLN A 95 7.24 7.46 -9.03
C GLN A 95 5.96 8.29 -9.13
N ARG A 96 6.12 9.60 -9.35
CA ARG A 96 4.98 10.50 -9.56
C ARG A 96 4.83 10.85 -11.03
N GLY A 97 3.60 10.88 -11.51
CA GLY A 97 3.27 11.43 -12.82
C GLY A 97 3.50 12.94 -12.86
N ARG A 98 4.02 13.44 -13.98
CA ARG A 98 4.06 14.86 -14.30
C ARG A 98 3.56 15.06 -15.73
N ALA A 99 2.32 15.52 -15.85
CA ALA A 99 1.73 15.93 -17.12
C ALA A 99 1.66 17.46 -17.21
N SER A 100 1.95 17.98 -18.39
CA SER A 100 1.75 19.38 -18.76
C SER A 100 0.46 19.55 -19.58
N PRO A 101 -0.08 20.77 -19.72
CA PRO A 101 -1.23 21.02 -20.60
C PRO A 101 -0.98 20.60 -22.06
N ALA A 102 0.26 20.71 -22.54
CA ALA A 102 0.64 20.26 -23.88
C ALA A 102 0.54 18.73 -24.01
N ASP A 103 0.88 17.98 -22.97
CA ASP A 103 0.73 16.52 -22.95
C ASP A 103 -0.75 16.12 -23.03
N VAL A 104 -1.63 16.83 -22.30
CA VAL A 104 -3.08 16.60 -22.37
C VAL A 104 -3.61 16.85 -23.78
N LEU A 105 -3.22 17.94 -24.42
CA LEU A 105 -3.62 18.24 -25.79
C LEU A 105 -3.10 17.19 -26.77
N ARG A 106 -1.85 16.76 -26.61
CA ARG A 106 -1.25 15.71 -27.44
C ARG A 106 -1.99 14.38 -27.29
N LEU A 107 -2.35 14.01 -26.07
CA LEU A 107 -3.14 12.80 -25.80
C LEU A 107 -4.50 12.86 -26.50
N MET A 108 -5.23 13.99 -26.39
CA MET A 108 -6.51 14.18 -27.09
C MET A 108 -6.36 14.04 -28.60
N TRP A 109 -5.31 14.63 -29.18
CA TRP A 109 -5.06 14.55 -30.62
C TRP A 109 -4.68 13.12 -31.08
N ARG A 110 -4.02 12.34 -30.22
CA ARG A 110 -3.56 10.97 -30.51
C ARG A 110 -4.48 9.88 -29.98
N ILE A 111 -5.65 10.23 -29.45
CA ILE A 111 -6.56 9.28 -28.81
C ILE A 111 -6.99 8.16 -29.76
N ARG A 112 -7.17 8.46 -31.06
CA ARG A 112 -7.50 7.44 -32.07
C ARG A 112 -6.37 6.41 -32.24
N THR A 113 -5.12 6.88 -32.28
CA THR A 113 -3.95 6.00 -32.44
C THR A 113 -3.75 5.13 -31.20
N ILE A 114 -3.97 5.67 -30.01
CA ILE A 114 -3.79 4.94 -28.74
C ILE A 114 -4.96 3.97 -28.49
N GLY A 115 -6.17 4.37 -28.87
CA GLY A 115 -7.38 3.63 -28.52
C GLY A 115 -7.79 2.54 -29.49
N TRP A 116 -7.21 2.50 -30.68
CA TRP A 116 -7.61 1.56 -31.73
C TRP A 116 -6.41 0.76 -32.23
N LEU A 117 -6.67 -0.49 -32.64
CA LEU A 117 -5.71 -1.31 -33.36
C LEU A 117 -5.40 -0.70 -34.75
N PRO A 118 -4.25 -1.06 -35.34
CA PRO A 118 -3.93 -0.71 -36.72
C PRO A 118 -5.08 -1.03 -37.69
N GLU A 119 -5.23 -0.20 -38.72
CA GLU A 119 -6.30 -0.36 -39.70
C GLU A 119 -6.25 -1.74 -40.37
N GLY A 120 -7.42 -2.37 -40.52
CA GLY A 120 -7.55 -3.72 -41.06
C GLY A 120 -7.27 -4.85 -40.07
N THR A 121 -6.83 -4.55 -38.84
CA THR A 121 -6.58 -5.57 -37.81
C THR A 121 -7.66 -5.59 -36.73
N THR A 122 -7.74 -6.73 -36.05
CA THR A 122 -8.66 -7.04 -34.97
C THR A 122 -7.95 -7.79 -33.84
N THR A 123 -8.60 -7.97 -32.70
CA THR A 123 -8.08 -8.76 -31.57
C THR A 123 -7.67 -10.18 -31.99
N ALA A 124 -8.38 -10.78 -32.95
CA ALA A 124 -8.10 -12.13 -33.43
C ALA A 124 -6.75 -12.25 -34.17
N ASP A 125 -6.20 -11.15 -34.68
CA ASP A 125 -4.87 -11.14 -35.31
C ASP A 125 -3.73 -11.18 -34.27
N TYR A 126 -4.04 -10.88 -33.00
CA TYR A 126 -3.05 -10.81 -31.92
C TYR A 126 -3.25 -11.90 -30.86
N LEU A 127 -4.46 -12.41 -30.69
CA LEU A 127 -4.81 -13.39 -29.67
C LEU A 127 -4.72 -14.83 -30.19
N THR A 128 -4.50 -15.76 -29.27
CA THR A 128 -4.70 -17.19 -29.55
C THR A 128 -6.18 -17.45 -29.80
N PRO A 129 -6.56 -18.53 -30.51
CA PRO A 129 -7.97 -18.89 -30.69
C PRO A 129 -8.71 -19.08 -29.36
N GLU A 130 -8.02 -19.59 -28.34
CA GLU A 130 -8.55 -19.76 -26.99
C GLU A 130 -8.81 -18.41 -26.31
N ASP A 131 -7.83 -17.51 -26.27
CA ASP A 131 -7.99 -16.18 -25.66
C ASP A 131 -9.03 -15.34 -26.40
N GLN A 132 -9.11 -15.46 -27.73
CA GLN A 132 -10.16 -14.82 -28.52
C GLN A 132 -11.53 -15.36 -28.12
N ALA A 133 -11.71 -16.68 -28.00
CA ALA A 133 -13.00 -17.27 -27.59
C ALA A 133 -13.44 -16.83 -26.18
N ARG A 134 -12.49 -16.72 -25.25
CA ARG A 134 -12.73 -16.15 -23.90
C ARG A 134 -13.22 -14.70 -23.99
N LEU A 135 -12.56 -13.90 -24.80
CA LEU A 135 -12.95 -12.51 -25.05
C LEU A 135 -14.36 -12.40 -25.67
N GLU A 136 -14.68 -13.23 -26.67
CA GLU A 136 -16.02 -13.29 -27.27
C GLU A 136 -17.10 -13.53 -26.21
N ALA A 137 -16.86 -14.50 -25.32
CA ALA A 137 -17.80 -14.86 -24.29
C ALA A 137 -18.07 -13.69 -23.32
N LEU A 138 -17.01 -12.98 -22.91
CA LEU A 138 -17.12 -11.80 -22.03
C LEU A 138 -17.81 -10.60 -22.71
N MET A 139 -17.68 -10.49 -24.03
CA MET A 139 -18.22 -9.38 -24.83
C MET A 139 -19.55 -9.70 -25.51
N ALA A 140 -20.12 -10.90 -25.31
CA ALA A 140 -21.36 -11.34 -25.95
C ALA A 140 -22.59 -10.44 -25.65
N GLY A 141 -22.56 -9.70 -24.54
CA GLY A 141 -23.60 -8.74 -24.15
C GLY A 141 -23.43 -7.33 -24.73
N GLU A 142 -22.32 -7.06 -25.43
CA GLU A 142 -22.06 -5.74 -25.99
C GLU A 142 -22.92 -5.46 -27.23
N LYS A 143 -23.36 -4.21 -27.37
CA LYS A 143 -24.26 -3.79 -28.47
C LYS A 143 -23.58 -3.78 -29.84
N THR A 144 -22.25 -3.70 -29.86
CA THR A 144 -21.45 -3.57 -31.08
C THR A 144 -20.22 -4.45 -30.97
N ASP A 145 -19.70 -4.88 -32.11
CA ASP A 145 -18.45 -5.63 -32.22
C ASP A 145 -17.20 -4.75 -32.33
N GLN A 146 -17.35 -3.42 -32.14
CA GLN A 146 -16.25 -2.46 -32.24
C GLN A 146 -15.10 -2.75 -31.27
N TRP A 147 -15.38 -3.40 -30.16
CA TRP A 147 -14.39 -3.83 -29.18
C TRP A 147 -13.28 -4.70 -29.80
N ARG A 148 -13.58 -5.42 -30.90
CA ARG A 148 -12.59 -6.20 -31.67
C ARG A 148 -11.48 -5.33 -32.27
N ARG A 149 -11.71 -4.03 -32.39
CA ARG A 149 -10.78 -3.06 -32.99
C ARG A 149 -10.15 -2.12 -31.96
N TYR A 150 -10.53 -2.22 -30.68
CA TYR A 150 -9.91 -1.43 -29.64
C TYR A 150 -8.49 -1.93 -29.36
N SER A 151 -7.61 -1.01 -28.97
CA SER A 151 -6.26 -1.41 -28.57
C SER A 151 -6.33 -2.40 -27.41
N LEU A 152 -5.45 -3.40 -27.41
CA LEU A 152 -5.49 -4.47 -26.40
C LEU A 152 -5.35 -3.91 -24.98
N LEU A 153 -4.59 -2.82 -24.82
CA LEU A 153 -4.48 -2.10 -23.53
C LEU A 153 -5.81 -1.49 -23.09
N LEU A 154 -6.50 -0.75 -23.98
CA LEU A 154 -7.78 -0.15 -23.59
C LEU A 154 -8.85 -1.22 -23.34
N LEU A 155 -8.82 -2.31 -24.11
CA LEU A 155 -9.70 -3.44 -23.90
C LEU A 155 -9.42 -4.13 -22.55
N ALA A 156 -8.15 -4.30 -22.16
CA ALA A 156 -7.79 -4.80 -20.85
C ALA A 156 -8.31 -3.88 -19.74
N ILE A 157 -8.11 -2.56 -19.86
CA ILE A 157 -8.63 -1.56 -18.90
C ILE A 157 -10.16 -1.61 -18.80
N ASP A 158 -10.85 -1.78 -19.93
CA ASP A 158 -12.31 -1.92 -19.98
C ASP A 158 -12.78 -3.18 -19.25
N LEU A 159 -12.18 -4.34 -19.54
CA LEU A 159 -12.45 -5.59 -18.83
C LEU A 159 -12.21 -5.44 -17.32
N PHE A 160 -11.13 -4.79 -16.92
CA PHE A 160 -10.88 -4.53 -15.50
C PHE A 160 -11.97 -3.72 -14.84
N LYS A 161 -12.28 -2.56 -15.42
CA LYS A 161 -13.21 -1.59 -14.82
C LYS A 161 -14.65 -2.09 -14.84
N ASN A 162 -15.06 -2.75 -15.92
CA ASN A 162 -16.46 -3.04 -16.19
C ASN A 162 -16.84 -4.51 -16.01
N LYS A 163 -15.86 -5.43 -15.95
CA LYS A 163 -16.12 -6.88 -15.84
C LYS A 163 -15.42 -7.54 -14.65
N ALA A 164 -14.20 -7.13 -14.28
CA ALA A 164 -13.44 -7.70 -13.15
C ALA A 164 -13.67 -6.98 -11.80
N GLY A 165 -14.25 -5.79 -11.84
CA GLY A 165 -14.48 -4.96 -10.67
C GLY A 165 -15.81 -5.23 -9.97
N GLU A 166 -15.83 -5.01 -8.66
CA GLU A 166 -17.04 -4.55 -8.00
C GLU A 166 -17.23 -3.08 -8.42
N THR A 167 -18.40 -2.70 -8.97
CA THR A 167 -18.73 -1.35 -9.47
C THR A 167 -18.43 -0.21 -8.48
N ASP A 168 -18.20 -0.57 -7.22
CA ASP A 168 -18.03 0.29 -6.07
C ASP A 168 -16.70 0.12 -5.33
N ALA A 169 -15.72 -0.54 -5.94
CA ALA A 169 -14.37 -0.58 -5.40
C ALA A 169 -13.85 0.84 -5.13
N ARG A 170 -13.16 1.03 -4.01
CA ARG A 170 -12.65 2.35 -3.60
C ARG A 170 -11.15 2.30 -3.32
N PRO A 171 -10.44 3.42 -3.56
CA PRO A 171 -9.11 3.62 -3.04
C PRO A 171 -9.05 3.37 -1.53
N VAL A 172 -8.12 2.54 -1.07
CA VAL A 172 -7.91 2.26 0.36
C VAL A 172 -7.37 3.50 1.11
N GLY A 173 -6.72 4.42 0.39
CA GLY A 173 -6.22 5.68 0.95
C GLY A 173 -4.96 5.52 1.81
N ALA A 174 -4.15 4.48 1.56
CA ALA A 174 -2.87 4.27 2.23
C ALA A 174 -1.92 5.46 2.01
N ASP A 175 -1.83 5.93 0.76
CA ASP A 175 -1.06 7.11 0.37
C ASP A 175 -1.46 8.36 1.15
N ASP A 176 -2.76 8.61 1.27
CA ASP A 176 -3.28 9.77 2.00
C ASP A 176 -3.01 9.67 3.50
N ALA A 177 -3.12 8.48 4.08
CA ALA A 177 -2.77 8.24 5.49
C ALA A 177 -1.31 8.59 5.77
N VAL A 178 -0.39 8.09 4.94
CA VAL A 178 1.04 8.41 5.04
C VAL A 178 1.29 9.91 4.86
N ARG A 179 0.70 10.55 3.84
CA ARG A 179 0.86 11.99 3.58
C ARG A 179 0.38 12.84 4.76
N ARG A 180 -0.78 12.50 5.34
CA ARG A 180 -1.32 13.21 6.51
C ARG A 180 -0.41 13.07 7.72
N ALA A 181 0.02 11.84 8.04
CA ALA A 181 0.90 11.57 9.18
C ALA A 181 2.26 12.27 9.04
N ALA A 182 2.89 12.15 7.88
CA ALA A 182 4.16 12.78 7.57
C ALA A 182 4.08 14.32 7.71
N ARG A 183 3.02 14.94 7.19
CA ARG A 183 2.81 16.39 7.32
C ARG A 183 2.68 16.81 8.79
N LYS A 184 1.93 16.06 9.60
CA LYS A 184 1.75 16.34 11.03
C LYS A 184 3.07 16.23 11.81
N ALA A 185 3.88 15.22 11.49
CA ALA A 185 5.17 14.98 12.12
C ALA A 185 6.34 15.78 11.49
N ARG A 186 6.08 16.54 10.41
CA ARG A 186 7.09 17.27 9.62
C ARG A 186 8.17 16.37 9.02
N VAL A 187 7.80 15.14 8.66
CA VAL A 187 8.69 14.18 7.99
C VAL A 187 8.76 14.50 6.49
N PRO A 188 9.97 14.64 5.90
CA PRO A 188 10.11 14.94 4.48
C PRO A 188 9.67 13.77 3.61
N ILE A 189 8.84 14.06 2.61
CA ILE A 189 8.41 13.11 1.57
C ILE A 189 9.20 13.36 0.29
N ARG A 190 9.76 12.29 -0.30
CA ARG A 190 10.39 12.33 -1.63
C ARG A 190 9.79 11.23 -2.50
N SER A 191 9.58 11.49 -3.78
CA SER A 191 9.25 10.44 -4.75
C SER A 191 10.54 9.88 -5.34
N ILE A 192 10.59 8.58 -5.56
CA ILE A 192 11.77 7.89 -6.11
C ILE A 192 12.00 8.20 -7.60
N GLY A 193 11.02 8.77 -8.30
CA GLY A 193 11.14 9.08 -9.72
C GLY A 193 10.02 9.98 -10.25
N VAL A 194 10.18 10.43 -11.49
CA VAL A 194 9.13 11.18 -12.20
C VAL A 194 8.87 10.51 -13.54
N VAL A 195 7.62 10.14 -13.78
CA VAL A 195 7.15 9.71 -15.11
C VAL A 195 6.63 10.93 -15.84
N ARG A 196 7.27 11.29 -16.96
CA ARG A 196 6.85 12.44 -17.77
C ARG A 196 5.71 12.04 -18.67
N GLY A 197 4.67 12.88 -18.74
CA GLY A 197 3.50 12.65 -19.59
C GLY A 197 3.88 12.48 -21.06
N ALA A 198 4.80 13.30 -21.57
CA ALA A 198 5.31 13.18 -22.93
C ALA A 198 5.90 11.79 -23.25
N ASP A 199 6.71 11.25 -22.33
CA ASP A 199 7.38 9.94 -22.51
C ASP A 199 6.35 8.80 -22.44
N LEU A 200 5.37 8.92 -21.53
CA LEU A 200 4.26 7.97 -21.44
C LEU A 200 3.41 7.97 -22.72
N ILE A 201 3.04 9.14 -23.23
CA ILE A 201 2.24 9.26 -24.46
C ILE A 201 3.02 8.70 -25.65
N GLU A 202 4.32 9.00 -25.76
CA GLU A 202 5.16 8.44 -26.81
C GLU A 202 5.22 6.91 -26.73
N SER A 203 5.41 6.36 -25.52
CA SER A 203 5.38 4.92 -25.30
C SER A 203 4.04 4.30 -25.72
N LEU A 204 2.91 4.94 -25.41
CA LEU A 204 1.58 4.44 -25.80
C LEU A 204 1.33 4.50 -27.31
N ILE A 205 1.90 5.48 -28.00
CA ILE A 205 1.77 5.61 -29.46
C ILE A 205 2.66 4.60 -30.19
N SER A 206 3.85 4.35 -29.67
CA SER A 206 4.88 3.54 -30.32
C SER A 206 4.85 2.06 -29.95
N ALA A 207 4.20 1.68 -28.84
CA ALA A 207 4.09 0.30 -28.41
C ALA A 207 3.33 -0.56 -29.44
N PRO A 208 3.94 -1.64 -29.97
CA PRO A 208 3.20 -2.61 -30.78
C PRO A 208 2.07 -3.25 -29.98
N PRO A 209 0.86 -3.47 -30.57
CA PRO A 209 -0.26 -4.06 -29.84
C PRO A 209 0.08 -5.40 -29.17
N ALA A 210 0.96 -6.19 -29.79
CA ALA A 210 1.41 -7.48 -29.27
C ALA A 210 2.07 -7.42 -27.88
N MET A 211 2.59 -6.25 -27.47
CA MET A 211 3.15 -6.04 -26.12
C MET A 211 2.10 -6.17 -25.02
N HIS A 212 0.83 -5.92 -25.32
CA HIS A 212 -0.25 -5.91 -24.33
C HIS A 212 -1.06 -7.21 -24.28
N ARG A 213 -0.62 -8.26 -24.98
CA ARG A 213 -1.32 -9.55 -25.00
C ARG A 213 -1.40 -10.20 -23.63
N GLU A 214 -0.31 -10.16 -22.87
CA GLU A 214 -0.24 -10.75 -21.53
C GLU A 214 -1.12 -9.98 -20.54
N CYS A 215 -1.06 -8.64 -20.58
CA CYS A 215 -1.95 -7.77 -19.80
C CYS A 215 -3.43 -8.05 -20.12
N LEU A 216 -3.78 -8.17 -21.41
CA LEU A 216 -5.14 -8.53 -21.81
C LEU A 216 -5.52 -9.94 -21.32
N ARG A 217 -4.62 -10.92 -21.37
CA ARG A 217 -4.91 -12.27 -20.86
C ARG A 217 -5.15 -12.28 -19.35
N ALA A 218 -4.37 -11.53 -18.59
CA ALA A 218 -4.61 -11.34 -17.17
C ALA A 218 -5.96 -10.64 -16.91
N ALA A 219 -6.32 -9.66 -17.75
CA ALA A 219 -7.64 -9.02 -17.71
C ALA A 219 -8.80 -9.98 -18.00
N LEU A 220 -8.66 -10.88 -18.97
CA LEU A 220 -9.66 -11.93 -19.24
C LEU A 220 -9.85 -12.80 -18.00
N SER A 221 -8.76 -13.26 -17.38
CA SER A 221 -8.82 -14.08 -16.17
C SER A 221 -9.47 -13.34 -14.99
N ALA A 222 -9.21 -12.03 -14.84
CA ALA A 222 -9.86 -11.23 -13.82
C ALA A 222 -11.35 -11.01 -14.11
N ALA A 223 -11.71 -10.76 -15.37
CA ALA A 223 -13.09 -10.56 -15.80
C ALA A 223 -13.94 -11.83 -15.70
N GLU A 224 -13.36 -13.00 -15.94
CA GLU A 224 -14.02 -14.30 -15.75
C GLU A 224 -14.34 -14.61 -14.28
N LEU A 225 -13.48 -14.16 -13.36
CA LEU A 225 -13.76 -14.21 -11.92
C LEU A 225 -14.79 -13.16 -11.49
N GLY A 226 -14.98 -12.10 -12.27
CA GLY A 226 -15.93 -11.05 -11.98
C GLY A 226 -15.66 -10.37 -10.63
N PRO A 227 -16.70 -9.99 -9.85
CA PRO A 227 -16.54 -9.35 -8.55
C PRO A 227 -15.69 -10.12 -7.54
N ASP A 228 -15.58 -11.45 -7.69
CA ASP A 228 -14.75 -12.27 -6.80
C ASP A 228 -13.25 -12.01 -6.98
N ALA A 229 -12.81 -11.48 -8.13
CA ALA A 229 -11.40 -11.18 -8.39
C ALA A 229 -10.82 -10.22 -7.35
N LEU A 230 -11.50 -9.10 -7.09
CA LEU A 230 -11.10 -8.12 -6.09
C LEU A 230 -11.28 -8.65 -4.66
N ARG A 231 -12.36 -9.41 -4.41
CA ARG A 231 -12.64 -9.98 -3.08
C ARG A 231 -11.55 -10.95 -2.65
N LEU A 232 -11.20 -11.90 -3.50
CA LEU A 232 -10.16 -12.91 -3.23
C LEU A 232 -8.80 -12.26 -3.00
N ARG A 233 -8.44 -11.27 -3.83
CA ARG A 233 -7.21 -10.48 -3.65
C ARG A 233 -7.20 -9.74 -2.30
N ALA A 234 -8.30 -9.08 -1.94
CA ALA A 234 -8.41 -8.36 -0.67
C ALA A 234 -8.38 -9.31 0.55
N GLU A 235 -8.93 -10.51 0.42
CA GLU A 235 -8.86 -11.55 1.46
C GLU A 235 -7.44 -12.09 1.64
N ALA A 236 -6.71 -12.31 0.54
CA ALA A 236 -5.29 -12.66 0.56
C ALA A 236 -4.45 -11.55 1.20
N TRP A 237 -4.74 -10.30 0.85
CA TRP A 237 -4.11 -9.12 1.44
C TRP A 237 -4.33 -9.05 2.95
N ARG A 238 -5.58 -9.18 3.41
CA ARG A 238 -5.93 -9.22 4.83
C ARG A 238 -5.26 -10.39 5.57
N GLY A 239 -5.03 -11.50 4.88
CA GLY A 239 -4.31 -12.66 5.39
C GLY A 239 -2.79 -12.54 5.37
N LEU A 240 -2.22 -11.41 4.91
CA LEU A 240 -0.79 -11.24 4.66
C LEU A 240 -0.20 -12.28 3.68
N ARG A 241 -1.04 -12.88 2.83
CA ARG A 241 -0.63 -13.88 1.83
C ARG A 241 -0.22 -13.16 0.54
N VAL A 242 0.87 -12.40 0.64
CA VAL A 242 1.32 -11.49 -0.43
C VAL A 242 1.63 -12.24 -1.73
N ALA A 243 2.14 -13.46 -1.65
CA ALA A 243 2.35 -14.29 -2.84
C ALA A 243 1.04 -14.59 -3.59
N GLU A 244 -0.07 -14.81 -2.88
CA GLU A 244 -1.39 -15.01 -3.49
C GLU A 244 -1.95 -13.71 -4.07
N VAL A 245 -1.66 -12.57 -3.45
CA VAL A 245 -2.03 -11.24 -3.97
C VAL A 245 -1.33 -11.02 -5.31
N LEU A 246 0.00 -11.13 -5.35
CA LEU A 246 0.78 -10.95 -6.57
C LEU A 246 0.42 -11.96 -7.67
N ALA A 247 0.03 -13.19 -7.31
CA ALA A 247 -0.44 -14.19 -8.27
C ALA A 247 -1.89 -13.97 -8.73
N SER A 248 -2.61 -13.01 -8.14
CA SER A 248 -4.00 -12.75 -8.50
C SER A 248 -4.08 -12.17 -9.93
N PRO A 249 -5.13 -12.51 -10.71
CA PRO A 249 -5.33 -11.93 -12.04
C PRO A 249 -5.40 -10.40 -12.04
N VAL A 250 -5.81 -9.80 -10.92
CA VAL A 250 -5.87 -8.34 -10.77
C VAL A 250 -4.48 -7.71 -10.68
N ASP A 251 -3.57 -8.27 -9.88
CA ASP A 251 -2.19 -7.76 -9.81
C ASP A 251 -1.41 -8.05 -11.11
N GLN A 252 -1.57 -9.25 -11.67
CA GLN A 252 -0.88 -9.66 -12.90
C GLN A 252 -1.19 -8.80 -14.14
N ALA A 253 -2.27 -8.02 -14.11
CA ALA A 253 -2.60 -7.16 -15.24
C ALA A 253 -2.23 -5.69 -15.07
N VAL A 254 -1.88 -5.28 -13.85
CA VAL A 254 -1.44 -3.92 -13.53
C VAL A 254 0.08 -3.82 -13.36
N ASP A 255 0.77 -4.97 -13.24
CA ASP A 255 2.23 -5.12 -13.32
C ASP A 255 2.76 -4.93 -14.76
#